data_AF-A0A239U8S0-F1
#
_entry.id   AF-A0A239U8S0-F1
#
_cell.length_a   1.000
_cell.length_b   1.000
_cell.length_c   1.000
_cell.angle_alpha   90.00
_cell.angle_beta   90.00
_cell.angle_gamma   90.00
#
_symmetry.space_group_name_H-M   'P 1'
#
loop_
_entity.id
_entity.type
_entity.pdbx_description
1 polymer ?
#
loop_
_entity_poly.entity_id
_entity_poly.type
_entity_poly.pdbx_seq_one_letter_code
_entity_poly.pdbx_strand_id
1 'polypeptide(L)'
;MSYIKKHAEIIFSLIIGIVSLFIGIIILLNVSFIHKLAKGGKADIHIYNVWDFINAFFGEIIRIMSRFIGQFPVFSAIFIIVFGIALLWIGYLLFMTTKYDYDISIFFLIIGILFFIITIILMTQVYGFAAIIFVVPFVVHTGYIVYKDELNHNHRKEHYLWIICAYGISYLITQIALYGRIESHEIAMIDILSVNAFFIVMWILAQISIWNFLFLRRSLPLTKAELGEEMEFSRTDKNGTMSQTKEQLREFQERTQEFTHRTRRSIDLEKMRNKRDKFKNTIKEKIDIQDDDIPNWMKRPKWIKPGIVELICGIILFLFTLLELNNRNALFASGEWELSQTSYVIEWITLFLLLIVIIIYIITTLTHFLRGKFYYVQMFMISILFFKLLTEFVNIMIHGLLLSIFITPILLIMLVAVIIAFVIQMRTPVDGQ
;
A
#
# COMPACT_ATOMS: atom_id res chain seq x y z
N MET A 1 19.40 -3.57 19.63
CA MET A 1 18.90 -3.05 18.32
C MET A 1 18.81 -4.25 17.39
N SER A 2 17.62 -4.59 16.87
CA SER A 2 17.37 -5.88 16.17
C SER A 2 18.25 -6.05 14.92
N TYR A 3 18.81 -7.26 14.70
CA TYR A 3 19.63 -7.66 13.55
C TYR A 3 19.02 -7.24 12.20
N ILE A 4 17.68 -7.28 12.11
CA ILE A 4 16.89 -6.86 10.94
C ILE A 4 17.12 -5.38 10.59
N LYS A 5 17.26 -4.49 11.58
CA LYS A 5 17.51 -3.06 11.34
C LYS A 5 18.94 -2.77 10.87
N LYS A 6 19.89 -3.66 11.17
CA LYS A 6 21.31 -3.49 10.83
C LYS A 6 21.66 -4.01 9.43
N HIS A 7 20.90 -5.00 8.94
CA HIS A 7 21.11 -5.63 7.63
C HIS A 7 19.87 -5.56 6.72
N ALA A 8 19.00 -4.57 6.93
CA ALA A 8 17.77 -4.41 6.17
C ALA A 8 18.05 -4.35 4.66
N GLU A 9 19.10 -3.64 4.25
CA GLU A 9 19.50 -3.47 2.85
C GLU A 9 19.81 -4.79 2.13
N ILE A 10 20.54 -5.67 2.81
CA ILE A 10 20.93 -6.99 2.32
C ILE A 10 19.70 -7.87 2.23
N ILE A 11 18.91 -7.94 3.30
CA ILE A 11 17.68 -8.75 3.36
C ILE A 11 16.71 -8.34 2.26
N PHE A 12 16.55 -7.03 2.05
CA PHE A 12 15.65 -6.49 1.05
C PHE A 12 16.14 -6.72 -0.38
N SER A 13 17.45 -6.60 -0.64
CA SER A 13 18.05 -6.98 -1.93
C SER A 13 17.85 -8.47 -2.23
N LEU A 14 18.04 -9.32 -1.21
CA LEU A 14 17.85 -10.76 -1.32
C LEU A 14 16.38 -11.13 -1.60
N ILE A 15 15.43 -10.49 -0.91
CA ILE A 15 13.99 -10.71 -1.14
C ILE A 15 13.60 -10.36 -2.58
N ILE A 16 14.01 -9.18 -3.10
CA ILE A 16 13.69 -8.80 -4.47
C ILE A 16 14.34 -9.78 -5.47
N GLY A 17 15.57 -10.22 -5.21
CA GLY A 17 16.28 -11.21 -6.03
C GLY A 17 15.57 -12.56 -6.08
N ILE A 18 15.19 -13.12 -4.92
CA ILE A 18 14.49 -14.40 -4.81
C ILE A 18 13.12 -14.33 -5.49
N VAL A 19 12.35 -13.28 -5.25
CA VAL A 19 11.02 -13.12 -5.86
C VAL A 19 11.15 -13.00 -7.38
N SER A 20 12.14 -12.26 -7.88
CA SER A 20 12.40 -12.15 -9.32
C SER A 20 12.78 -13.51 -9.92
N LEU A 21 13.66 -14.29 -9.28
CA LEU A 21 14.00 -15.64 -9.71
C LEU A 21 12.77 -16.55 -9.77
N PHE A 22 11.93 -16.52 -8.74
CA PHE A 22 10.72 -17.33 -8.68
C PHE A 22 9.74 -16.97 -9.81
N ILE A 23 9.55 -15.68 -10.07
CA ILE A 23 8.73 -15.19 -11.20
C ILE A 23 9.31 -15.69 -12.53
N GLY A 24 10.62 -15.57 -12.74
CA GLY A 24 11.29 -16.03 -13.95
C GLY A 24 11.14 -17.55 -14.18
N ILE A 25 11.27 -18.34 -13.13
CA ILE A 25 11.06 -19.80 -13.19
C ILE A 25 9.61 -20.15 -13.53
N ILE A 26 8.63 -19.46 -12.92
CA ILE A 26 7.21 -19.66 -13.23
C ILE A 26 6.94 -19.40 -14.71
N ILE A 27 7.51 -18.34 -15.29
CA ILE A 27 7.34 -18.02 -16.71
C ILE A 27 7.91 -19.16 -17.57
N LEU A 28 9.10 -19.68 -17.25
CA LEU A 28 9.73 -20.78 -18.01
C LEU A 28 8.91 -22.07 -17.97
N LEU A 29 8.38 -22.42 -16.80
CA LEU A 29 7.58 -23.64 -16.64
C LEU A 29 6.23 -23.56 -17.39
N ASN A 30 5.74 -22.35 -17.67
CA ASN A 30 4.43 -22.11 -18.27
C ASN A 30 4.49 -21.51 -19.70
N VAL A 31 5.63 -21.62 -20.40
CA VAL A 31 5.84 -21.05 -21.75
C VAL A 31 4.77 -21.49 -22.76
N SER A 32 4.40 -22.77 -22.76
CA SER A 32 3.39 -23.34 -23.67
C SER A 32 2.00 -22.76 -23.40
N PHE A 33 1.65 -22.57 -22.14
CA PHE A 33 0.39 -21.98 -21.70
C PHE A 33 0.33 -20.48 -22.03
N ILE A 34 1.44 -19.76 -21.83
CA ILE A 34 1.61 -18.35 -22.21
C ILE A 34 1.36 -18.15 -23.71
N HIS A 35 1.95 -19.00 -24.54
CA HIS A 35 1.84 -18.87 -26.00
C HIS A 35 0.42 -19.16 -26.50
N LYS A 36 -0.32 -20.04 -25.81
CA LYS A 36 -1.74 -20.32 -26.06
C LYS A 36 -2.64 -19.14 -25.68
N LEU A 37 -2.36 -18.50 -24.55
CA LEU A 37 -3.08 -17.32 -24.05
C LEU A 37 -2.79 -16.05 -24.86
N ALA A 38 -1.55 -15.84 -25.32
CA ALA A 38 -1.15 -14.69 -26.12
C ALA A 38 -1.85 -14.60 -27.49
N LYS A 39 -2.36 -15.74 -28.00
CA LYS A 39 -3.13 -15.83 -29.25
C LYS A 39 -4.64 -15.63 -29.08
N GLY A 40 -5.08 -15.09 -27.94
CA GLY A 40 -6.51 -14.81 -27.67
C GLY A 40 -7.32 -16.01 -27.19
N GLY A 41 -6.66 -17.13 -26.85
CA GLY A 41 -7.33 -18.26 -26.22
C GLY A 41 -7.86 -17.87 -24.84
N LYS A 42 -9.16 -18.09 -24.60
CA LYS A 42 -9.67 -18.15 -23.24
C LYS A 42 -9.11 -19.41 -22.59
N ALA A 43 -8.63 -19.32 -21.36
CA ALA A 43 -8.41 -20.53 -20.59
C ALA A 43 -9.78 -21.19 -20.39
N ASP A 44 -9.96 -22.43 -20.84
CA ASP A 44 -11.11 -23.24 -20.45
C ASP A 44 -10.88 -23.62 -18.98
N ILE A 45 -11.29 -22.72 -18.09
CA ILE A 45 -11.11 -22.91 -16.66
C ILE A 45 -12.32 -23.69 -16.14
N HIS A 46 -12.27 -25.01 -16.28
CA HIS A 46 -13.17 -25.87 -15.54
C HIS A 46 -12.59 -26.08 -14.14
N ILE A 47 -13.12 -25.37 -13.14
CA ILE A 47 -12.69 -25.45 -11.74
C ILE A 47 -13.58 -26.47 -11.02
N TYR A 48 -13.09 -27.69 -10.80
CA TYR A 48 -13.81 -28.69 -10.03
C TYR A 48 -13.32 -28.77 -8.58
N ASN A 49 -12.07 -28.35 -8.32
CA ASN A 49 -11.44 -28.40 -7.01
C ASN A 49 -10.67 -27.11 -6.65
N VAL A 50 -10.31 -26.96 -5.36
CA VAL A 50 -9.46 -25.87 -4.86
C VAL A 50 -8.11 -25.80 -5.60
N TRP A 51 -7.57 -26.94 -6.01
CA TRP A 51 -6.35 -27.01 -6.83
C TRP A 51 -6.55 -26.41 -8.22
N ASP A 52 -7.71 -26.62 -8.85
CA ASP A 52 -8.03 -26.01 -10.14
C ASP A 52 -8.23 -24.50 -10.00
N PHE A 53 -8.75 -24.03 -8.85
CA PHE A 53 -8.86 -22.61 -8.54
C PHE A 53 -7.49 -21.94 -8.37
N ILE A 54 -6.57 -22.60 -7.67
CA ILE A 54 -5.17 -22.15 -7.52
C ILE A 54 -4.50 -22.12 -8.91
N ASN A 55 -4.68 -23.16 -9.71
CA ASN A 55 -4.12 -23.24 -11.07
C ASN A 55 -4.74 -22.19 -11.99
N ALA A 56 -6.04 -21.91 -11.88
CA ALA A 56 -6.74 -20.85 -12.60
C ALA A 56 -6.21 -19.46 -12.23
N PHE A 57 -6.00 -19.24 -10.93
CA PHE A 57 -5.42 -18.01 -10.40
C PHE A 57 -4.01 -17.76 -10.92
N PHE A 58 -3.14 -18.78 -10.88
CA PHE A 58 -1.80 -18.67 -11.47
C PHE A 58 -1.85 -18.54 -12.99
N GLY A 59 -2.76 -19.25 -13.66
CA GLY A 59 -2.99 -19.14 -15.09
C GLY A 59 -3.40 -17.73 -15.52
N GLU A 60 -4.18 -17.04 -14.69
CA GLU A 60 -4.59 -15.67 -14.91
C GLU A 60 -3.44 -14.67 -14.69
N ILE A 61 -2.64 -14.85 -13.63
CA ILE A 61 -1.38 -14.11 -13.45
C ILE A 61 -0.51 -14.24 -14.70
N ILE A 62 -0.36 -15.46 -15.21
CA ILE A 62 0.40 -15.77 -16.42
C ILE A 62 -0.22 -15.12 -17.67
N ARG A 63 -1.55 -15.07 -17.80
CA ARG A 63 -2.26 -14.38 -18.89
C ARG A 63 -2.03 -12.87 -18.88
N ILE A 64 -2.06 -12.28 -17.70
CA ILE A 64 -1.79 -10.85 -17.54
C ILE A 64 -0.32 -10.57 -17.87
N MET A 65 0.59 -11.36 -17.32
CA MET A 65 2.02 -11.25 -17.61
C MET A 65 2.35 -11.49 -19.09
N SER A 66 1.66 -12.40 -19.78
CA SER A 66 1.90 -12.71 -21.19
C SER A 66 1.64 -11.52 -22.12
N ARG A 67 0.66 -10.67 -21.80
CA ARG A 67 0.41 -9.43 -22.56
C ARG A 67 1.57 -8.44 -22.47
N PHE A 68 2.33 -8.44 -21.37
CA PHE A 68 3.52 -7.59 -21.18
C PHE A 68 4.80 -8.20 -21.73
N ILE A 69 4.94 -9.51 -21.58
CA ILE A 69 6.04 -10.31 -22.09
C ILE A 69 6.02 -10.39 -23.64
N GLY A 70 4.84 -10.26 -24.23
CA GLY A 70 4.64 -10.32 -25.69
C GLY A 70 4.84 -11.73 -26.24
N GLN A 71 5.35 -11.84 -27.48
CA GLN A 71 5.55 -13.14 -28.15
C GLN A 71 6.80 -13.91 -27.67
N PHE A 72 7.59 -13.36 -26.74
CA PHE A 72 8.93 -13.85 -26.38
C PHE A 72 9.08 -14.22 -24.89
N PRO A 73 8.27 -15.15 -24.34
CA PRO A 73 8.29 -15.52 -22.92
C PRO A 73 9.61 -16.09 -22.40
N VAL A 74 10.34 -16.81 -23.26
CA VAL A 74 11.66 -17.34 -22.90
C VAL A 74 12.67 -16.22 -22.67
N PHE A 75 12.70 -15.21 -23.54
CA PHE A 75 13.63 -14.08 -23.41
C PHE A 75 13.31 -13.23 -22.17
N SER A 76 12.03 -12.94 -21.91
CA SER A 76 11.63 -12.22 -20.71
C SER A 76 11.96 -12.98 -19.42
N ALA A 77 11.77 -14.31 -19.41
CA ALA A 77 12.12 -15.12 -18.25
C ALA A 77 13.62 -15.13 -17.97
N ILE A 78 14.45 -15.29 -19.02
CA ILE A 78 15.91 -15.22 -18.89
C ILE A 78 16.33 -13.85 -18.35
N PHE A 79 15.77 -12.76 -18.88
CA PHE A 79 16.07 -11.41 -18.41
C PHE A 79 15.71 -11.20 -16.93
N ILE A 80 14.54 -11.67 -16.51
CA ILE A 80 14.08 -11.59 -15.11
C ILE A 80 14.97 -12.44 -14.19
N ILE A 81 15.41 -13.62 -14.63
CA ILE A 81 16.32 -14.47 -13.87
C ILE A 81 17.68 -13.80 -13.71
N VAL A 82 18.25 -13.28 -14.78
CA VAL A 82 19.52 -12.55 -14.75
C VAL A 82 19.43 -11.33 -13.83
N PHE A 83 18.32 -10.59 -13.90
CA PHE A 83 18.03 -9.49 -12.98
C PHE A 83 17.98 -9.95 -11.51
N GLY A 84 17.30 -11.07 -11.24
CA GLY A 84 17.26 -11.67 -9.91
C GLY A 84 18.64 -12.05 -9.38
N ILE A 85 19.48 -12.69 -10.21
CA ILE A 85 20.88 -13.02 -9.85
C ILE A 85 21.69 -11.75 -9.57
N ALA A 86 21.54 -10.72 -10.40
CA ALA A 86 22.23 -9.45 -10.21
C ALA A 86 21.86 -8.80 -8.86
N LEU A 87 20.60 -8.84 -8.44
CA LEU A 87 20.16 -8.34 -7.14
C LEU A 87 20.69 -9.15 -5.96
N LEU A 88 20.81 -10.47 -6.10
CA LEU A 88 21.48 -11.29 -5.09
C LEU A 88 22.96 -10.91 -4.97
N TRP A 89 23.62 -10.65 -6.10
CA TRP A 89 25.01 -10.20 -6.12
C TRP A 89 25.19 -8.81 -5.53
N ILE A 90 24.25 -7.87 -5.77
CA ILE A 90 24.22 -6.56 -5.12
C ILE A 90 24.06 -6.71 -3.61
N GLY A 91 23.20 -7.62 -3.15
CA GLY A 91 23.05 -7.91 -1.71
C GLY A 91 24.36 -8.43 -1.09
N TYR A 92 25.13 -9.24 -1.82
CA TYR A 92 26.46 -9.68 -1.41
C TYR A 92 27.49 -8.55 -1.43
N LEU A 93 27.46 -7.66 -2.43
CA LEU A 93 28.35 -6.49 -2.48
C LEU A 93 28.11 -5.55 -1.31
N LEU A 94 26.84 -5.28 -0.95
CA LEU A 94 26.48 -4.50 0.24
C LEU A 94 26.99 -5.13 1.54
N PHE A 95 27.09 -6.47 1.60
CA PHE A 95 27.70 -7.15 2.75
C PHE A 95 29.22 -6.96 2.82
N MET A 96 29.89 -6.84 1.66
CA MET A 96 31.35 -6.81 1.57
C MET A 96 31.96 -5.42 1.59
N THR A 97 31.27 -4.40 1.06
CA THR A 97 31.86 -3.06 0.89
C THR A 97 30.81 -1.96 0.84
N THR A 98 31.14 -0.79 1.43
CA THR A 98 30.32 0.43 1.41
C THR A 98 30.67 1.37 0.25
N LYS A 99 31.65 1.00 -0.59
CA LYS A 99 32.19 1.86 -1.65
C LYS A 99 31.15 2.25 -2.71
N TYR A 100 30.16 1.40 -2.93
CA TYR A 100 29.15 1.55 -3.99
C TYR A 100 27.77 1.92 -3.47
N ASP A 101 27.62 2.25 -2.18
CA ASP A 101 26.33 2.49 -1.53
C ASP A 101 25.52 3.58 -2.25
N TYR A 102 26.22 4.60 -2.77
CA TYR A 102 25.62 5.67 -3.55
C TYR A 102 25.03 5.17 -4.88
N ASP A 103 25.81 4.47 -5.71
CA ASP A 103 25.36 3.98 -7.02
C ASP A 103 24.24 2.94 -6.85
N ILE A 104 24.37 2.08 -5.83
CA ILE A 104 23.37 1.07 -5.46
C ILE A 104 22.08 1.73 -4.97
N SER A 105 22.16 2.84 -4.22
CA SER A 105 20.97 3.57 -3.76
C SER A 105 20.15 4.09 -4.95
N ILE A 106 20.79 4.71 -5.94
CA ILE A 106 20.12 5.26 -7.13
C ILE A 106 19.49 4.12 -7.94
N PHE A 107 20.18 3.00 -8.06
CA PHE A 107 19.65 1.80 -8.70
C PHE A 107 18.34 1.32 -8.04
N PHE A 108 18.29 1.25 -6.71
CA PHE A 108 17.06 0.90 -5.99
C PHE A 108 15.94 1.93 -6.16
N LEU A 109 16.24 3.22 -6.27
CA LEU A 109 15.23 4.24 -6.58
C LEU A 109 14.61 4.00 -7.96
N ILE A 110 15.44 3.77 -8.99
CA ILE A 110 14.98 3.51 -10.36
C ILE A 110 14.10 2.24 -10.39
N ILE A 111 14.53 1.17 -9.72
CA ILE A 111 13.75 -0.08 -9.63
C ILE A 111 12.43 0.15 -8.90
N GLY A 112 12.42 0.93 -7.83
CA GLY A 112 11.21 1.23 -7.07
C GLY A 112 10.17 1.96 -7.93
N ILE A 113 10.62 2.95 -8.70
CA ILE A 113 9.78 3.68 -9.67
C ILE A 113 9.31 2.74 -10.78
N LEU A 114 10.19 1.88 -11.32
CA LEU A 114 9.84 0.91 -12.36
C LEU A 114 8.77 -0.06 -11.89
N PHE A 115 8.92 -0.66 -10.71
CA PHE A 115 7.92 -1.53 -10.11
C PHE A 115 6.58 -0.82 -9.91
N PHE A 116 6.62 0.45 -9.48
CA PHE A 116 5.41 1.24 -9.34
C PHE A 116 4.71 1.53 -10.69
N ILE A 117 5.46 1.86 -11.75
CA ILE A 117 4.92 2.06 -13.09
C ILE A 117 4.28 0.78 -13.61
N ILE A 118 4.99 -0.35 -13.51
CA ILE A 118 4.45 -1.67 -13.89
C ILE A 118 3.15 -1.95 -13.14
N THR A 119 3.11 -1.64 -11.84
CA THR A 119 1.93 -1.80 -10.99
C THR A 119 0.75 -0.98 -11.50
N ILE A 120 0.93 0.30 -11.84
CA ILE A 120 -0.15 1.15 -12.39
C ILE A 120 -0.66 0.61 -13.72
N ILE A 121 0.25 0.20 -14.61
CA ILE A 121 -0.13 -0.30 -15.93
C ILE A 121 -0.99 -1.57 -15.79
N LEU A 122 -0.62 -2.45 -14.86
CA LEU A 122 -1.39 -3.65 -14.55
C LEU A 122 -2.74 -3.34 -13.92
N MET A 123 -2.77 -2.42 -12.95
CA MET A 123 -4.02 -1.97 -12.35
C MET A 123 -4.96 -1.37 -13.40
N THR A 124 -4.43 -0.70 -14.43
CA THR A 124 -5.26 -0.12 -15.50
C THR A 124 -6.05 -1.19 -16.27
N GLN A 125 -5.59 -2.45 -16.30
CA GLN A 125 -6.33 -3.55 -16.92
C GLN A 125 -7.67 -3.82 -16.21
N VAL A 126 -7.66 -3.78 -14.87
CA VAL A 126 -8.82 -4.10 -14.04
C VAL A 126 -9.60 -2.86 -13.63
N TYR A 127 -8.89 -1.84 -13.15
CA TYR A 127 -9.48 -0.60 -12.63
C TYR A 127 -9.65 0.49 -13.70
N GLY A 128 -9.19 0.26 -14.94
CA GLY A 128 -9.22 1.27 -16.00
C GLY A 128 -8.36 2.49 -15.66
N PHE A 129 -8.68 3.63 -16.26
CA PHE A 129 -7.95 4.89 -16.03
C PHE A 129 -7.96 5.36 -14.56
N ALA A 130 -8.89 4.88 -13.73
CA ALA A 130 -8.93 5.20 -12.31
C ALA A 130 -7.68 4.73 -11.55
N ALA A 131 -6.97 3.72 -12.07
CA ALA A 131 -5.70 3.24 -11.50
C ALA A 131 -4.63 4.34 -11.34
N ILE A 132 -4.63 5.35 -12.23
CA ILE A 132 -3.66 6.46 -12.22
C ILE A 132 -3.73 7.26 -10.92
N ILE A 133 -4.88 7.27 -10.24
CA ILE A 133 -5.07 7.99 -8.97
C ILE A 133 -4.09 7.49 -7.90
N PHE A 134 -3.64 6.23 -7.97
CA PHE A 134 -2.64 5.68 -7.05
C PHE A 134 -1.25 6.35 -7.12
N VAL A 135 -0.97 7.18 -8.14
CA VAL A 135 0.21 8.05 -8.16
C VAL A 135 0.22 9.00 -6.95
N VAL A 136 -0.94 9.53 -6.57
CA VAL A 136 -1.06 10.49 -5.45
C VAL A 136 -0.61 9.87 -4.12
N PRO A 137 -1.19 8.75 -3.63
CA PRO A 137 -0.74 8.14 -2.39
C PRO A 137 0.70 7.64 -2.48
N PHE A 138 1.18 7.21 -3.65
CA PHE A 138 2.59 6.83 -3.82
C PHE A 138 3.55 8.00 -3.59
N VAL A 139 3.25 9.18 -4.15
CA VAL A 139 4.06 10.40 -3.94
C VAL A 139 3.97 10.85 -2.48
N VAL A 140 2.78 10.87 -1.88
CA VAL A 140 2.60 11.24 -0.46
C VAL A 140 3.38 10.29 0.45
N HIS A 141 3.29 8.99 0.21
CA HIS A 141 3.98 7.98 1.00
C HIS A 141 5.50 8.06 0.81
N THR A 142 5.99 8.13 -0.43
CA THR A 142 7.43 8.30 -0.72
C THR A 142 7.96 9.58 -0.09
N GLY A 143 7.24 10.70 -0.21
CA GLY A 143 7.58 11.97 0.43
C GLY A 143 7.68 11.83 1.95
N TYR A 144 6.73 11.13 2.59
CA TYR A 144 6.81 10.86 4.02
C TYR A 144 8.06 10.06 4.39
N ILE A 145 8.39 8.97 3.68
CA ILE A 145 9.55 8.13 4.03
C ILE A 145 10.87 8.91 3.81
N VAL A 146 10.95 9.70 2.72
CA VAL A 146 12.12 10.54 2.39
C VAL A 146 12.36 11.60 3.47
N TYR A 147 11.32 12.37 3.82
CA TYR A 147 11.44 13.52 4.75
C TYR A 147 11.10 13.19 6.20
N LYS A 148 10.95 11.90 6.55
CA LYS A 148 10.49 11.44 7.86
C LYS A 148 11.24 12.08 9.04
N ASP A 149 12.54 12.24 8.90
CA ASP A 149 13.42 12.71 9.98
C ASP A 149 13.41 14.25 10.08
N GLU A 150 13.00 14.95 9.02
CA GLU A 150 12.84 16.42 8.96
C GLU A 150 11.41 16.86 9.34
N LEU A 151 10.44 15.95 9.23
CA LEU A 151 9.04 16.19 9.55
C LEU A 151 8.84 16.35 11.07
N ASN A 152 7.96 17.29 11.45
CA ASN A 152 7.70 17.57 12.86
C ASN A 152 7.19 16.34 13.62
N HIS A 153 7.99 15.85 14.55
CA HIS A 153 7.69 14.68 15.37
C HIS A 153 6.40 14.81 16.19
N ASN A 154 5.96 16.04 16.49
CA ASN A 154 4.74 16.28 17.27
C ASN A 154 3.46 16.06 16.44
N HIS A 155 3.56 16.07 15.10
CA HIS A 155 2.44 15.88 14.17
C HIS A 155 2.48 14.52 13.46
N ARG A 156 3.18 13.51 14.02
CA ARG A 156 3.26 12.15 13.42
C ARG A 156 1.89 11.53 13.13
N LYS A 157 0.90 11.74 14.01
CA LYS A 157 -0.49 11.29 13.79
C LYS A 157 -1.05 11.86 12.49
N GLU A 158 -0.89 13.16 12.25
CA GLU A 158 -1.36 13.82 11.03
C GLU A 158 -0.65 13.28 9.79
N HIS A 159 0.67 13.03 9.87
CA HIS A 159 1.42 12.48 8.72
C HIS A 159 0.92 11.09 8.32
N TYR A 160 0.67 10.21 9.29
CA TYR A 160 0.09 8.90 9.01
C TYR A 160 -1.33 9.00 8.48
N LEU A 161 -2.13 9.94 9.00
CA LEU A 161 -3.47 10.20 8.48
C LEU A 161 -3.46 10.61 7.02
N TRP A 162 -2.55 11.49 6.61
CA TRP A 162 -2.42 11.91 5.21
C TRP A 162 -2.16 10.73 4.28
N ILE A 163 -1.28 9.80 4.68
CA ILE A 163 -1.01 8.58 3.93
C ILE A 163 -2.28 7.72 3.85
N ILE A 164 -2.91 7.46 5.00
CA ILE A 164 -4.11 6.63 5.09
C ILE A 164 -5.25 7.20 4.25
N CYS A 165 -5.53 8.50 4.34
CA CYS A 165 -6.59 9.17 3.58
C CYS A 165 -6.29 9.17 2.09
N ALA A 166 -5.03 9.39 1.67
CA ALA A 166 -4.67 9.34 0.25
C ALA A 166 -4.92 7.95 -0.35
N TYR A 167 -4.51 6.88 0.37
CA TYR A 167 -4.79 5.51 -0.06
C TYR A 167 -6.29 5.19 -0.01
N GLY A 168 -7.00 5.61 1.03
CA GLY A 168 -8.42 5.35 1.22
C GLY A 168 -9.31 6.00 0.16
N ILE A 169 -9.03 7.25 -0.22
CA ILE A 169 -9.72 7.95 -1.32
C ILE A 169 -9.43 7.27 -2.66
N SER A 170 -8.16 6.91 -2.91
CA SER A 170 -7.78 6.20 -4.13
C SER A 170 -8.49 4.84 -4.22
N TYR A 171 -8.58 4.12 -3.10
CA TYR A 171 -9.32 2.87 -3.01
C TYR A 171 -10.81 3.08 -3.32
N LEU A 172 -11.47 4.05 -2.70
CA LEU A 172 -12.89 4.33 -2.94
C LEU A 172 -13.17 4.61 -4.43
N ILE A 173 -12.39 5.48 -5.07
CA ILE A 173 -12.61 5.84 -6.48
C ILE A 173 -12.35 4.64 -7.40
N THR A 174 -11.27 3.90 -7.16
CA THR A 174 -10.93 2.73 -7.99
C THR A 174 -11.93 1.59 -7.80
N GLN A 175 -12.49 1.40 -6.61
CA GLN A 175 -13.56 0.42 -6.40
C GLN A 175 -14.85 0.83 -7.12
N ILE A 176 -15.26 2.10 -7.09
CA ILE A 176 -16.43 2.54 -7.86
C ILE A 176 -16.23 2.24 -9.35
N ALA A 177 -15.05 2.54 -9.89
CA ALA A 177 -14.73 2.24 -11.28
C ALA A 177 -14.71 0.73 -11.58
N LEU A 178 -14.18 -0.08 -10.66
CA LEU A 178 -14.16 -1.54 -10.79
C LEU A 178 -15.56 -2.13 -10.86
N TYR A 179 -16.44 -1.76 -9.92
CA TYR A 179 -17.79 -2.31 -9.86
C TYR A 179 -18.61 -1.95 -11.10
N GLY A 180 -18.45 -0.75 -11.65
CA GLY A 180 -19.09 -0.39 -12.92
C GLY A 180 -18.64 -1.26 -14.11
N ARG A 181 -17.38 -1.73 -14.10
CA ARG A 181 -16.86 -2.64 -15.14
C ARG A 181 -17.25 -4.11 -14.93
N ILE A 182 -17.50 -4.50 -13.68
CA ILE A 182 -18.09 -5.82 -13.38
C ILE A 182 -19.53 -5.86 -13.90
N GLU A 183 -20.31 -4.81 -13.64
CA GLU A 183 -21.69 -4.70 -14.12
C GLU A 183 -21.78 -4.74 -15.65
N SER A 184 -20.84 -4.09 -16.35
CA SER A 184 -20.75 -4.13 -17.82
C SER A 184 -20.21 -5.46 -18.38
N HIS A 185 -19.95 -6.47 -17.54
CA HIS A 185 -19.40 -7.78 -17.92
C HIS A 185 -18.08 -7.72 -18.70
N GLU A 186 -17.34 -6.61 -18.56
CA GLU A 186 -16.04 -6.43 -19.23
C GLU A 186 -14.93 -7.30 -18.61
N ILE A 187 -15.10 -7.68 -17.33
CA ILE A 187 -14.05 -8.31 -16.52
C ILE A 187 -14.64 -9.45 -15.72
N ALA A 188 -13.94 -10.60 -15.71
CA ALA A 188 -14.30 -11.72 -14.85
C ALA A 188 -13.79 -11.49 -13.42
N MET A 189 -14.53 -11.92 -12.41
CA MET A 189 -14.14 -11.73 -11.00
C MET A 189 -12.81 -12.40 -10.63
N ILE A 190 -12.43 -13.49 -11.31
CA ILE A 190 -11.12 -14.14 -11.15
C ILE A 190 -9.95 -13.24 -11.60
N ASP A 191 -10.18 -12.36 -12.58
CA ASP A 191 -9.19 -11.39 -13.06
C ASP A 191 -8.91 -10.32 -12.00
N ILE A 192 -9.91 -10.00 -11.17
CA ILE A 192 -9.79 -9.03 -10.08
C ILE A 192 -8.90 -9.57 -8.97
N LEU A 193 -9.13 -10.82 -8.56
CA LEU A 193 -8.39 -11.45 -7.47
C LEU A 193 -6.91 -11.62 -7.83
N SER A 194 -6.63 -12.10 -9.04
CA SER A 194 -5.27 -12.28 -9.55
C SER A 194 -4.51 -10.95 -9.69
N VAL A 195 -5.12 -9.92 -10.27
CA VAL A 195 -4.50 -8.59 -10.36
C VAL A 195 -4.27 -7.97 -8.99
N ASN A 196 -5.20 -8.14 -8.04
CA ASN A 196 -5.01 -7.61 -6.68
C ASN A 196 -3.89 -8.31 -5.92
N ALA A 197 -3.76 -9.63 -6.04
CA ALA A 197 -2.66 -10.34 -5.42
C ALA A 197 -1.32 -9.95 -6.04
N PHE A 198 -1.24 -9.83 -7.37
CA PHE A 198 -0.04 -9.36 -8.05
C PHE A 198 0.31 -7.92 -7.68
N PHE A 199 -0.71 -7.05 -7.58
CA PHE A 199 -0.57 -5.68 -7.10
C PHE A 199 0.08 -5.62 -5.72
N ILE A 200 -0.40 -6.42 -4.75
CA ILE A 200 0.16 -6.44 -3.40
C ILE A 200 1.64 -6.81 -3.44
N VAL A 201 2.01 -7.85 -4.21
CA VAL A 201 3.40 -8.29 -4.33
C VAL A 201 4.28 -7.19 -4.93
N MET A 202 3.88 -6.62 -6.07
CA MET A 202 4.67 -5.57 -6.74
C MET A 202 4.76 -4.29 -5.93
N TRP A 203 3.68 -3.93 -5.24
CA TRP A 203 3.65 -2.78 -4.35
C TRP A 203 4.62 -2.97 -3.18
N ILE A 204 4.65 -4.16 -2.56
CA ILE A 204 5.62 -4.50 -1.51
C ILE A 204 7.05 -4.41 -2.05
N LEU A 205 7.33 -4.97 -3.23
CA LEU A 205 8.66 -4.88 -3.85
C LEU A 205 9.08 -3.42 -4.12
N ALA A 206 8.16 -2.59 -4.60
CA ALA A 206 8.41 -1.16 -4.80
C ALA A 206 8.74 -0.45 -3.48
N GLN A 207 7.99 -0.72 -2.41
CA GLN A 207 8.25 -0.15 -1.08
C GLN A 207 9.59 -0.60 -0.50
N ILE A 208 9.92 -1.89 -0.62
CA ILE A 208 11.21 -2.45 -0.20
C ILE A 208 12.36 -1.76 -0.94
N SER A 209 12.22 -1.55 -2.25
CA SER A 209 13.21 -0.87 -3.08
C SER A 209 13.42 0.60 -2.64
N ILE A 210 12.34 1.35 -2.41
CA ILE A 210 12.41 2.73 -1.93
C ILE A 210 13.03 2.80 -0.53
N TRP A 211 12.71 1.84 0.33
CA TRP A 211 13.30 1.75 1.66
C TRP A 211 14.81 1.51 1.59
N ASN A 212 15.26 0.62 0.71
CA ASN A 212 16.69 0.39 0.46
C ASN A 212 17.41 1.64 -0.03
N PHE A 213 16.83 2.35 -1.00
CA PHE A 213 17.36 3.63 -1.45
C PHE A 213 17.54 4.61 -0.27
N LEU A 214 16.54 4.75 0.58
CA LEU A 214 16.57 5.69 1.69
C LEU A 214 17.54 5.27 2.80
N PHE A 215 17.67 3.97 3.06
CA PHE A 215 18.63 3.47 4.04
C PHE A 215 20.06 3.73 3.58
N LEU A 216 20.38 3.36 2.34
CA LEU A 216 21.71 3.60 1.73
C LEU A 216 22.02 5.09 1.59
N ARG A 217 21.02 5.92 1.34
CA ARG A 217 21.20 7.37 1.30
C ARG A 217 21.54 7.96 2.67
N ARG A 218 20.99 7.41 3.75
CA ARG A 218 21.25 7.87 5.12
C ARG A 218 22.61 7.41 5.65
N SER A 219 23.17 6.32 5.12
CA SER A 219 24.51 5.85 5.50
C SER A 219 25.64 6.63 4.82
N LEU A 220 25.33 7.47 3.82
CA LEU A 220 26.30 8.34 3.16
C LEU A 220 26.50 9.65 3.95
N PRO A 221 27.75 10.09 4.19
CA PRO A 221 28.02 11.33 4.91
C PRO A 221 27.43 12.54 4.17
N LEU A 222 26.67 13.37 4.87
CA LEU A 222 25.77 14.38 4.28
C LEU A 222 26.45 15.70 3.94
N THR A 223 27.72 15.90 4.32
CA THR A 223 28.40 17.18 4.11
C THR A 223 29.90 17.00 3.88
N LYS A 224 30.45 17.71 2.88
CA LYS A 224 31.91 17.86 2.68
C LYS A 224 32.62 18.39 3.94
N ALA A 225 31.90 19.03 4.86
CA ALA A 225 32.41 19.50 6.15
C ALA A 225 32.56 18.40 7.23
N GLU A 226 31.82 17.27 7.13
CA GLU A 226 32.00 16.12 8.04
C GLU A 226 33.10 15.17 7.57
N LEU A 227 33.55 15.31 6.32
CA LEU A 227 34.71 14.60 5.77
C LEU A 227 36.06 15.23 6.18
N GLY A 228 36.04 16.26 7.01
CA GLY A 228 37.19 17.10 7.27
C GLY A 228 37.54 17.94 6.05
N GLU A 229 37.72 19.24 6.25
CA GLU A 229 38.60 19.99 5.36
C GLU A 229 39.98 19.32 5.43
N GLU A 230 40.25 18.47 4.45
CA GLU A 230 41.53 18.20 3.79
C GLU A 230 41.34 17.00 2.83
N MET A 231 40.62 17.23 1.73
CA MET A 231 40.92 16.52 0.49
C MET A 231 41.72 17.45 -0.43
N GLU A 232 42.79 18.06 0.09
CA GLU A 232 43.82 18.62 -0.78
C GLU A 232 44.79 17.55 -1.32
N PHE A 233 44.82 16.33 -0.77
CA PHE A 233 45.65 15.25 -1.35
C PHE A 233 45.08 13.84 -1.14
N SER A 234 43.95 13.50 -1.78
CA SER A 234 43.65 12.09 -2.04
C SER A 234 44.53 11.58 -3.18
N ARG A 235 45.53 10.76 -2.86
CA ARG A 235 46.48 10.13 -3.81
C ARG A 235 45.83 9.05 -4.71
N THR A 236 44.56 9.20 -5.05
CA THR A 236 43.82 8.31 -5.97
C THR A 236 43.46 8.99 -7.29
N ASP A 237 43.57 10.32 -7.38
CA ASP A 237 43.36 11.09 -8.62
C ASP A 237 44.69 11.40 -9.32
N LYS A 238 45.45 10.36 -9.66
CA LYS A 238 46.56 10.53 -10.62
C LYS A 238 46.35 9.81 -11.95
N ASN A 239 45.36 8.92 -12.08
CA ASN A 239 45.13 8.17 -13.32
C ASN A 239 43.66 7.73 -13.57
N GLY A 240 42.65 8.37 -12.96
CA GLY A 240 41.25 8.08 -13.25
C GLY A 240 40.68 9.12 -14.21
N THR A 241 40.54 8.81 -15.50
CA THR A 241 39.66 9.59 -16.38
C THR A 241 38.24 9.55 -15.84
N MET A 242 37.83 10.63 -15.20
CA MET A 242 36.45 10.89 -14.79
C MET A 242 35.59 10.86 -16.06
N SER A 243 34.70 9.87 -16.20
CA SER A 243 33.82 9.80 -17.37
C SER A 243 32.76 10.90 -17.28
N GLN A 244 32.44 11.53 -18.42
CA GLN A 244 31.43 12.59 -18.54
C GLN A 244 30.08 12.21 -17.92
N THR A 245 29.75 10.91 -17.91
CA THR A 245 28.52 10.37 -17.29
C THR A 245 28.50 10.57 -15.78
N LYS A 246 29.64 10.42 -15.11
CA LYS A 246 29.76 10.61 -13.65
C LYS A 246 29.65 12.09 -13.27
N GLU A 247 30.13 12.97 -14.14
CA GLU A 247 30.04 14.43 -13.98
C GLU A 247 28.60 14.92 -14.21
N GLN A 248 27.93 14.43 -15.25
CA GLN A 248 26.50 14.70 -15.50
C GLN A 248 25.59 14.18 -14.39
N LEU A 249 25.87 12.99 -13.83
CA LEU A 249 25.14 12.45 -12.68
C LEU A 249 25.36 13.30 -11.42
N ARG A 250 26.58 13.80 -11.21
CA ARG A 250 26.90 14.71 -10.09
C ARG A 250 26.22 16.07 -10.24
N GLU A 251 26.19 16.63 -11.46
CA GLU A 251 25.53 17.89 -11.77
C GLU A 251 24.00 17.78 -11.65
N PHE A 252 23.39 16.67 -12.11
CA PHE A 252 21.95 16.43 -11.96
C PHE A 252 21.56 16.35 -10.47
N GLN A 253 22.46 15.88 -9.61
CA GLN A 253 22.26 15.84 -8.18
C GLN A 253 22.52 17.14 -7.45
N GLU A 254 23.56 17.89 -7.82
CA GLU A 254 23.74 19.26 -7.32
C GLU A 254 22.50 20.09 -7.68
N ARG A 255 21.97 19.94 -8.90
CA ARG A 255 20.67 20.51 -9.29
C ARG A 255 19.51 19.97 -8.47
N THR A 256 19.44 18.69 -8.13
CA THR A 256 18.34 18.12 -7.32
C THR A 256 18.42 18.57 -5.85
N GLN A 257 19.62 18.68 -5.28
CA GLN A 257 19.87 19.23 -3.94
C GLN A 257 19.57 20.73 -3.90
N GLU A 258 20.00 21.47 -4.92
CA GLU A 258 19.71 22.89 -5.07
C GLU A 258 18.21 23.11 -5.34
N PHE A 259 17.54 22.23 -6.09
CA PHE A 259 16.09 22.26 -6.28
C PHE A 259 15.35 21.93 -4.98
N THR A 260 15.84 20.97 -4.19
CA THR A 260 15.27 20.64 -2.86
C THR A 260 15.45 21.83 -1.90
N HIS A 261 16.61 22.48 -1.92
CA HIS A 261 16.93 23.64 -1.09
C HIS A 261 16.23 24.94 -1.58
N ARG A 262 16.09 25.13 -2.90
CA ARG A 262 15.33 26.23 -3.50
C ARG A 262 13.83 26.05 -3.30
N THR A 263 13.30 24.84 -3.44
CA THR A 263 11.89 24.51 -3.12
C THR A 263 11.61 24.74 -1.63
N ARG A 264 12.58 24.46 -0.76
CA ARG A 264 12.54 24.79 0.69
C ARG A 264 12.55 26.31 0.99
N ARG A 265 13.11 27.15 0.10
CA ARG A 265 13.06 28.62 0.20
C ARG A 265 11.90 29.25 -0.57
N SER A 266 11.39 28.60 -1.61
CA SER A 266 10.37 29.13 -2.53
C SER A 266 8.95 28.68 -2.18
N ILE A 267 8.80 27.62 -1.38
CA ILE A 267 7.57 27.40 -0.64
C ILE A 267 7.63 28.38 0.52
N ASP A 268 6.98 29.53 0.38
CA ASP A 268 6.66 30.41 1.51
C ASP A 268 5.82 29.59 2.50
N LEU A 269 6.50 28.88 3.41
CA LEU A 269 5.87 28.16 4.51
C LEU A 269 4.96 29.10 5.30
N GLU A 270 5.32 30.37 5.39
CA GLU A 270 4.55 31.42 6.01
C GLU A 270 3.28 31.77 5.22
N LYS A 271 3.33 31.83 3.89
CA LYS A 271 2.14 32.05 3.04
C LYS A 271 1.20 30.83 3.05
N MET A 272 1.76 29.62 3.07
CA MET A 272 0.99 28.36 3.19
C MET A 272 0.36 28.23 4.58
N ARG A 273 1.10 28.59 5.64
CA ARG A 273 0.60 28.64 7.03
C ARG A 273 -0.47 29.71 7.20
N ASN A 274 -0.28 30.90 6.65
CA ASN A 274 -1.28 31.98 6.64
C ASN A 274 -2.55 31.60 5.85
N LYS A 275 -2.43 30.86 4.75
CA LYS A 275 -3.60 30.30 4.03
C LYS A 275 -4.32 29.23 4.85
N ARG A 276 -3.58 28.32 5.50
CA ARG A 276 -4.14 27.31 6.40
C ARG A 276 -4.84 27.97 7.60
N ASP A 277 -4.23 28.97 8.21
CA ASP A 277 -4.75 29.65 9.39
C ASP A 277 -5.96 30.52 9.03
N LYS A 278 -5.95 31.21 7.87
CA LYS A 278 -7.16 31.85 7.34
C LYS A 278 -8.28 30.83 7.12
N PHE A 279 -8.00 29.72 6.44
CA PHE A 279 -9.01 28.69 6.19
C PHE A 279 -9.55 28.06 7.49
N LYS A 280 -8.67 27.77 8.44
CA LYS A 280 -9.02 27.25 9.77
C LYS A 280 -9.87 28.26 10.55
N ASN A 281 -9.55 29.55 10.49
CA ASN A 281 -10.32 30.59 11.14
C ASN A 281 -11.67 30.80 10.46
N THR A 282 -11.74 30.78 9.11
CA THR A 282 -13.01 30.86 8.38
C THR A 282 -13.90 29.65 8.65
N ILE A 283 -13.34 28.44 8.79
CA ILE A 283 -14.09 27.25 9.20
C ILE A 283 -14.51 27.34 10.66
N LYS A 284 -13.61 27.79 11.55
CA LYS A 284 -13.94 27.99 12.97
C LYS A 284 -15.05 29.03 13.15
N GLU A 285 -15.02 30.15 12.45
CA GLU A 285 -16.08 31.17 12.49
C GLU A 285 -17.40 30.65 11.90
N LYS A 286 -17.33 29.77 10.89
CA LYS A 286 -18.54 29.20 10.26
C LYS A 286 -19.10 27.98 10.99
N ILE A 287 -18.31 27.36 11.86
CA ILE A 287 -18.62 26.18 12.67
C ILE A 287 -18.16 26.45 14.11
N ASP A 288 -18.51 27.61 14.67
CA ASP A 288 -18.30 27.88 16.10
C ASP A 288 -19.48 27.28 16.86
N ILE A 289 -19.50 25.94 16.94
CA ILE A 289 -20.38 25.26 17.89
C ILE A 289 -19.64 25.34 19.22
N GLN A 290 -20.03 26.30 20.06
CA GLN A 290 -19.50 26.40 21.41
C GLN A 290 -19.94 25.15 22.19
N ASP A 291 -19.13 24.66 23.14
CA ASP A 291 -19.47 23.48 23.97
C ASP A 291 -20.79 23.67 24.76
N ASP A 292 -21.32 24.89 24.82
CA ASP A 292 -22.61 25.29 25.38
C ASP A 292 -23.80 25.13 24.41
N ASP A 293 -23.58 25.06 23.09
CA ASP A 293 -24.61 24.83 22.08
C ASP A 293 -24.92 23.33 21.86
N ILE A 294 -24.13 22.44 22.45
CA ILE A 294 -24.36 20.99 22.41
C ILE A 294 -25.42 20.65 23.47
N PRO A 295 -26.62 20.18 23.08
CA PRO A 295 -27.65 19.83 24.04
C PRO A 295 -27.15 18.80 25.07
N ASN A 296 -27.60 18.91 26.33
CA ASN A 296 -27.14 18.05 27.43
C ASN A 296 -27.30 16.53 27.17
N TRP A 297 -28.20 16.13 26.28
CA TRP A 297 -28.38 14.72 25.85
C TRP A 297 -27.30 14.23 24.86
N MET A 298 -26.58 15.16 24.22
CA MET A 298 -25.52 14.89 23.24
C MET A 298 -24.11 15.01 23.85
N LYS A 299 -24.00 15.56 25.07
CA LYS A 299 -22.76 15.57 25.85
C LYS A 299 -22.39 14.14 26.26
N ARG A 300 -21.15 13.73 26.01
CA ARG A 300 -20.66 12.40 26.38
C ARG A 300 -20.85 12.18 27.88
N PRO A 301 -21.57 11.13 28.31
CA PRO A 301 -21.68 10.83 29.72
C PRO A 301 -20.30 10.50 30.30
N LYS A 302 -19.91 11.17 31.40
CA LYS A 302 -18.56 11.07 31.99
C LYS A 302 -18.14 9.65 32.39
N TRP A 303 -19.09 8.73 32.56
CA TRP A 303 -18.86 7.33 32.91
C TRP A 303 -18.45 6.42 31.73
N ILE A 304 -18.59 6.86 30.48
CA ILE A 304 -18.27 6.05 29.29
C ILE A 304 -16.87 6.46 28.83
N LYS A 305 -15.87 5.63 29.18
CA LYS A 305 -14.51 5.83 28.70
C LYS A 305 -14.46 5.60 27.18
N PRO A 306 -13.75 6.45 26.40
CA PRO A 306 -13.63 6.31 24.95
C PRO A 306 -13.23 4.89 24.50
N GLY A 307 -12.28 4.26 25.19
CA GLY A 307 -11.85 2.89 24.87
C GLY A 307 -12.92 1.82 25.09
N ILE A 308 -13.90 2.03 25.98
CA ILE A 308 -15.03 1.10 26.14
C ILE A 308 -15.98 1.21 24.95
N VAL A 309 -16.21 2.43 24.44
CA VAL A 309 -17.03 2.63 23.22
C VAL A 309 -16.36 2.00 22.01
N GLU A 310 -15.05 2.21 21.85
CA GLU A 310 -14.27 1.61 20.76
C GLU A 310 -14.33 0.07 20.80
N LEU A 311 -14.28 -0.53 21.99
CA LEU A 311 -14.42 -1.97 22.18
C LEU A 311 -15.83 -2.46 21.83
N ILE A 312 -16.88 -1.76 22.27
CA ILE A 312 -18.28 -2.08 21.93
C ILE A 312 -18.47 -2.00 20.41
N CYS A 313 -17.97 -0.95 19.75
CA CYS A 313 -18.00 -0.84 18.29
C CYS A 313 -17.26 -2.01 17.62
N GLY A 314 -16.09 -2.40 18.15
CA GLY A 314 -15.35 -3.58 17.67
C GLY A 314 -16.14 -4.89 17.82
N ILE A 315 -16.81 -5.10 18.95
CA ILE A 315 -17.66 -6.27 19.19
C ILE A 315 -18.86 -6.30 18.25
N ILE A 316 -19.52 -5.16 18.01
CA ILE A 316 -20.63 -5.04 17.05
C ILE A 316 -20.15 -5.49 15.66
N LEU A 317 -19.00 -4.99 15.20
CA LEU A 317 -18.42 -5.39 13.92
C LEU A 317 -18.12 -6.88 13.86
N PHE A 318 -17.54 -7.41 14.92
CA PHE A 318 -17.20 -8.83 15.02
C PHE A 318 -18.46 -9.71 14.93
N LEU A 319 -19.51 -9.39 15.68
CA LEU A 319 -20.75 -10.15 15.69
C LEU A 319 -21.43 -10.17 14.32
N PHE A 320 -21.58 -9.00 13.69
CA PHE A 320 -22.22 -8.93 12.36
C PHE A 320 -21.39 -9.60 11.27
N THR A 321 -20.06 -9.48 11.31
CA THR A 321 -19.17 -10.15 10.36
C THR A 321 -19.22 -11.67 10.55
N LEU A 322 -19.29 -12.16 11.80
CA LEU A 322 -19.38 -13.59 12.09
C LEU A 322 -20.74 -14.16 11.66
N LEU A 323 -21.83 -13.43 11.92
CA LEU A 323 -23.18 -13.81 11.43
C LEU A 323 -23.20 -13.96 9.91
N GLU A 324 -22.64 -12.98 9.19
CA GLU A 324 -22.56 -13.01 7.73
C GLU A 324 -21.68 -14.17 7.23
N LEU A 325 -20.54 -14.40 7.87
CA LEU A 325 -19.65 -15.51 7.54
C LEU A 325 -20.33 -16.86 7.77
N ASN A 326 -21.08 -17.01 8.87
CA ASN A 326 -21.81 -18.23 9.19
C ASN A 326 -22.94 -18.50 8.19
N ASN A 327 -23.70 -17.46 7.81
CA ASN A 327 -24.74 -17.57 6.78
C ASN A 327 -24.16 -18.06 5.45
N ARG A 328 -22.98 -17.55 5.06
CA ARG A 328 -22.29 -17.96 3.84
C ARG A 328 -21.64 -19.34 3.96
N ASN A 329 -21.15 -19.73 5.13
CA ASN A 329 -20.58 -21.05 5.36
C ASN A 329 -21.63 -22.17 5.30
N ALA A 330 -22.87 -21.90 5.72
CA ALA A 330 -23.98 -22.83 5.60
C ALA A 330 -24.28 -23.20 4.13
N LEU A 331 -24.06 -22.28 3.19
CA LEU A 331 -24.21 -22.50 1.75
C LEU A 331 -23.05 -23.35 1.16
N PHE A 332 -21.85 -23.28 1.73
CA PHE A 332 -20.75 -24.17 1.35
C PHE A 332 -20.97 -25.60 1.88
N ALA A 333 -21.56 -25.73 3.06
CA ALA A 333 -21.85 -27.01 3.69
C ALA A 333 -23.01 -27.79 3.04
N SER A 334 -23.89 -27.12 2.28
CA SER A 334 -25.03 -27.75 1.60
C SER A 334 -24.67 -28.49 0.32
N GLY A 335 -23.43 -28.40 -0.18
CA GLY A 335 -22.90 -29.27 -1.24
C GLY A 335 -23.44 -29.04 -2.67
N GLU A 336 -24.40 -28.15 -2.87
CA GLU A 336 -24.91 -27.75 -4.19
C GLU A 336 -24.02 -26.68 -4.83
N TRP A 337 -22.77 -27.05 -5.14
CA TRP A 337 -21.80 -26.13 -5.71
C TRP A 337 -21.80 -26.18 -7.24
N GLU A 338 -22.40 -25.18 -7.88
CA GLU A 338 -22.24 -24.93 -9.32
C GLU A 338 -21.34 -23.72 -9.59
N LEU A 339 -20.50 -23.85 -10.62
CA LEU A 339 -19.43 -22.95 -11.06
C LEU A 339 -19.83 -21.50 -11.40
N SER A 340 -21.12 -21.18 -11.44
CA SER A 340 -21.62 -19.80 -11.56
C SER A 340 -21.32 -18.95 -10.31
N GLN A 341 -20.87 -19.56 -9.21
CA GLN A 341 -20.74 -18.96 -7.88
C GLN A 341 -19.33 -18.50 -7.49
N THR A 342 -18.42 -18.26 -8.43
CA THR A 342 -17.06 -17.73 -8.10
C THR A 342 -17.08 -16.42 -7.30
N SER A 343 -18.14 -15.61 -7.44
CA SER A 343 -18.43 -14.45 -6.57
C SER A 343 -18.46 -14.81 -5.09
N TYR A 344 -19.16 -15.91 -4.75
CA TYR A 344 -19.36 -16.32 -3.37
C TYR A 344 -18.06 -16.71 -2.66
N VAL A 345 -17.12 -17.34 -3.37
CA VAL A 345 -15.79 -17.66 -2.83
C VAL A 345 -15.00 -16.38 -2.56
N ILE A 346 -15.03 -15.42 -3.49
CA ILE A 346 -14.32 -14.15 -3.34
C ILE A 346 -14.90 -13.35 -2.17
N GLU A 347 -16.22 -13.31 -2.05
CA GLU A 347 -16.90 -12.65 -0.94
C GLU A 347 -16.59 -13.35 0.40
N TRP A 348 -16.52 -14.68 0.43
CA TRP A 348 -16.12 -15.44 1.62
C TRP A 348 -14.67 -15.15 2.04
N ILE A 349 -13.72 -15.17 1.10
CA ILE A 349 -12.31 -14.83 1.37
C ILE A 349 -12.22 -13.39 1.89
N THR A 350 -12.97 -12.47 1.29
CA THR A 350 -12.97 -11.06 1.70
C THR A 350 -13.53 -10.88 3.10
N LEU A 351 -14.62 -11.58 3.45
CA LEU A 351 -15.19 -11.59 4.81
C LEU A 351 -14.24 -12.20 5.83
N PHE A 352 -13.57 -13.30 5.47
CA PHE A 352 -12.58 -13.92 6.34
C PHE A 352 -11.41 -12.98 6.63
N LEU A 353 -10.89 -12.29 5.61
CA LEU A 353 -9.85 -11.27 5.78
C LEU A 353 -10.34 -10.09 6.62
N LEU A 354 -11.58 -9.63 6.43
CA LEU A 354 -12.19 -8.57 7.23
C LEU A 354 -12.29 -8.99 8.71
N LEU A 355 -12.69 -10.23 8.98
CA LEU A 355 -12.75 -10.78 10.33
C LEU A 355 -11.38 -10.74 11.02
N ILE A 356 -10.31 -11.12 10.31
CA ILE A 356 -8.94 -11.02 10.83
C ILE A 356 -8.59 -9.58 11.20
N VAL A 357 -8.92 -8.60 10.34
CA VAL A 357 -8.67 -7.18 10.62
C VAL A 357 -9.45 -6.71 11.85
N ILE A 358 -10.71 -7.13 12.01
CA ILE A 358 -11.53 -6.82 13.19
C ILE A 358 -10.92 -7.41 14.46
N ILE A 359 -10.47 -8.66 14.42
CA ILE A 359 -9.82 -9.32 15.56
C ILE A 359 -8.55 -8.54 15.97
N ILE A 360 -7.71 -8.17 15.00
CA ILE A 360 -6.51 -7.38 15.27
C ILE A 360 -6.88 -6.00 15.83
N TYR A 361 -7.93 -5.35 15.31
CA TYR A 361 -8.46 -4.09 15.85
C TYR A 361 -8.90 -4.23 17.31
N ILE A 362 -9.65 -5.28 17.66
CA ILE A 362 -10.10 -5.52 19.05
C ILE A 362 -8.89 -5.76 19.97
N ILE A 363 -7.94 -6.60 19.56
CA ILE A 363 -6.73 -6.90 20.34
C ILE A 363 -5.90 -5.63 20.55
N THR A 364 -5.71 -4.83 19.51
CA THR A 364 -4.93 -3.59 19.58
C THR A 364 -5.63 -2.52 20.40
N THR A 365 -6.95 -2.38 20.29
CA THR A 365 -7.78 -1.51 21.15
C THR A 365 -7.68 -1.93 22.61
N LEU A 366 -7.81 -3.23 22.91
CA LEU A 366 -7.67 -3.75 24.27
C LEU A 366 -6.26 -3.50 24.83
N THR A 367 -5.23 -3.74 24.02
CA THR A 367 -3.84 -3.53 24.43
C THR A 367 -3.52 -2.05 24.63
N HIS A 368 -4.08 -1.17 23.81
CA HIS A 368 -3.97 0.26 23.97
C HIS A 368 -4.66 0.72 25.26
N PHE A 369 -5.89 0.27 25.50
CA PHE A 369 -6.66 0.59 26.70
C PHE A 369 -5.98 0.11 28.00
N LEU A 370 -5.38 -1.09 28.00
CA LEU A 370 -4.76 -1.67 29.20
C LEU A 370 -3.30 -1.25 29.41
N ARG A 371 -2.54 -1.02 28.34
CA ARG A 371 -1.07 -0.87 28.39
C ARG A 371 -0.53 0.37 27.68
N GLY A 372 -1.38 1.19 27.06
CA GLY A 372 -0.98 2.38 26.30
C GLY A 372 -0.14 2.09 25.05
N LYS A 373 -0.11 0.84 24.56
CA LYS A 373 0.74 0.42 23.41
C LYS A 373 -0.08 0.26 22.13
N PHE A 374 0.60 0.27 20.99
CA PHE A 374 0.05 -0.01 19.65
C PHE A 374 -0.99 0.98 19.10
N TYR A 375 -0.99 2.23 19.57
CA TYR A 375 -1.87 3.30 19.08
C TYR A 375 -1.91 3.43 17.54
N TYR A 376 -0.75 3.48 16.89
CA TYR A 376 -0.68 3.63 15.43
C TYR A 376 -1.19 2.41 14.66
N VAL A 377 -1.04 1.20 15.24
CA VAL A 377 -1.57 -0.03 14.64
C VAL A 377 -3.10 -0.04 14.76
N GLN A 378 -3.63 0.32 15.93
CA GLN A 378 -5.07 0.49 16.14
C GLN A 378 -5.66 1.50 15.15
N MET A 379 -5.01 2.66 15.00
CA MET A 379 -5.41 3.71 14.05
C MET A 379 -5.42 3.19 12.61
N PHE A 380 -4.42 2.42 12.21
CA PHE A 380 -4.36 1.83 10.87
C PHE A 380 -5.49 0.81 10.65
N MET A 381 -5.74 -0.07 11.62
CA MET A 381 -6.80 -1.09 11.52
C MET A 381 -8.19 -0.46 11.43
N ILE A 382 -8.53 0.51 12.28
CA ILE A 382 -9.83 1.18 12.21
C ILE A 382 -10.00 1.98 10.90
N SER A 383 -8.91 2.50 10.35
CA SER A 383 -8.94 3.19 9.06
C SER A 383 -9.24 2.24 7.90
N ILE A 384 -8.65 1.03 7.90
CA ILE A 384 -8.97 -0.02 6.92
C ILE A 384 -10.46 -0.36 6.99
N LEU A 385 -10.98 -0.60 8.20
CA LEU A 385 -12.39 -0.91 8.40
C LEU A 385 -13.29 0.23 7.92
N PHE A 386 -12.92 1.48 8.20
CA PHE A 386 -13.65 2.67 7.76
C PHE A 386 -13.73 2.75 6.24
N PHE A 387 -12.59 2.73 5.55
CA PHE A 387 -12.60 2.84 4.08
C PHE A 387 -13.25 1.63 3.41
N LYS A 388 -13.11 0.43 3.97
CA LYS A 388 -13.74 -0.78 3.41
C LYS A 388 -15.27 -0.70 3.47
N LEU A 389 -15.84 -0.47 4.67
CA LEU A 389 -17.29 -0.37 4.83
C LEU A 389 -17.89 0.84 4.12
N LEU A 390 -17.19 1.99 4.15
CA LEU A 390 -17.63 3.18 3.41
C LEU A 390 -17.69 2.91 1.91
N THR A 391 -16.68 2.24 1.36
CA THR A 391 -16.62 1.93 -0.07
C THR A 391 -17.72 0.95 -0.47
N GLU A 392 -17.98 -0.07 0.34
CA GLU A 392 -19.12 -0.98 0.11
C GLU A 392 -20.45 -0.24 0.12
N PHE A 393 -20.66 0.66 1.09
CA PHE A 393 -21.89 1.42 1.19
C PHE A 393 -22.06 2.34 -0.02
N VAL A 394 -21.01 3.06 -0.43
CA VAL A 394 -21.04 3.93 -1.61
C VAL A 394 -21.26 3.14 -2.89
N ASN A 395 -20.65 1.96 -3.02
CA ASN A 395 -20.87 1.10 -4.18
C ASN A 395 -22.32 0.63 -4.28
N ILE A 396 -22.96 0.26 -3.16
CA ILE A 396 -24.40 -0.09 -3.16
C ILE A 396 -25.25 1.10 -3.61
N MET A 397 -24.92 2.31 -3.14
CA MET A 397 -25.65 3.52 -3.49
C MET A 397 -25.56 3.87 -4.97
N ILE A 398 -24.43 3.55 -5.64
CA ILE A 398 -24.18 3.91 -7.04
C ILE A 398 -24.60 2.78 -7.99
N HIS A 399 -24.19 1.55 -7.71
CA HIS A 399 -24.32 0.38 -8.61
C HIS A 399 -25.39 -0.63 -8.15
N GLY A 400 -26.09 -0.36 -7.05
CA GLY A 400 -27.12 -1.25 -6.51
C GLY A 400 -26.58 -2.45 -5.70
N LEU A 401 -27.48 -3.37 -5.36
CA LEU A 401 -27.27 -4.42 -4.34
C LEU A 401 -26.49 -5.66 -4.83
N LEU A 402 -26.26 -5.80 -6.14
CA LEU A 402 -25.91 -7.07 -6.78
C LEU A 402 -24.54 -7.66 -6.38
N LEU A 403 -23.64 -6.87 -5.80
CA LEU A 403 -22.27 -7.29 -5.46
C LEU A 403 -21.88 -6.93 -4.01
N SER A 404 -22.87 -6.69 -3.14
CA SER A 404 -22.61 -6.34 -1.75
C SER A 404 -22.29 -7.57 -0.90
N ILE A 405 -21.20 -7.47 -0.14
CA ILE A 405 -20.81 -8.50 0.83
C ILE A 405 -21.81 -8.58 1.99
N PHE A 406 -22.44 -7.46 2.35
CA PHE A 406 -23.38 -7.36 3.46
C PHE A 406 -24.77 -6.98 2.99
N ILE A 407 -25.79 -7.49 3.69
CA ILE A 407 -27.16 -6.98 3.56
C ILE A 407 -27.16 -5.50 4.03
N THR A 408 -27.76 -4.60 3.26
CA THR A 408 -27.69 -3.14 3.45
C THR A 408 -27.95 -2.66 4.90
N PRO A 409 -28.94 -3.19 5.66
CA PRO A 409 -29.16 -2.77 7.04
C PRO A 409 -28.00 -3.14 7.98
N ILE A 410 -27.38 -4.31 7.79
CA ILE A 410 -26.22 -4.76 8.56
C ILE A 410 -25.03 -3.85 8.25
N LEU A 411 -24.81 -3.56 6.97
CA LEU A 411 -23.75 -2.64 6.54
C LEU A 411 -23.89 -1.25 7.16
N LEU A 412 -25.11 -0.71 7.19
CA LEU A 412 -25.38 0.60 7.77
C LEU A 412 -25.05 0.64 9.26
N ILE A 413 -25.45 -0.40 10.02
CA ILE A 413 -25.15 -0.49 11.46
C ILE A 413 -23.64 -0.55 11.69
N MET A 414 -22.92 -1.37 10.91
CA MET A 414 -21.47 -1.48 11.00
C MET A 414 -20.76 -0.19 10.60
N LEU A 415 -21.26 0.51 9.57
CA LEU A 415 -20.73 1.80 9.13
C LEU A 415 -20.86 2.85 10.23
N VAL A 416 -22.03 2.94 10.89
CA VAL A 416 -22.24 3.83 12.04
C VAL A 416 -21.26 3.48 13.17
N ALA A 417 -21.12 2.19 13.51
CA ALA A 417 -20.18 1.76 14.54
C ALA A 417 -18.73 2.14 14.22
N VAL A 418 -18.30 1.98 12.97
CA VAL A 418 -16.93 2.33 12.53
C VAL A 418 -16.73 3.84 12.44
N ILE A 419 -17.72 4.62 12.00
CA ILE A 419 -17.63 6.09 12.03
C ILE A 419 -17.40 6.57 13.46
N ILE A 420 -18.19 6.06 14.42
CA ILE A 420 -18.05 6.43 15.83
C ILE A 420 -16.65 6.08 16.33
N ALA A 421 -16.20 4.84 16.13
CA ALA A 421 -14.88 4.39 16.56
C ALA A 421 -13.73 5.19 15.90
N PHE A 422 -13.83 5.44 14.59
CA PHE A 422 -12.85 6.23 13.85
C PHE A 422 -12.79 7.68 14.36
N VAL A 423 -13.93 8.34 14.58
CA VAL A 423 -13.98 9.71 15.13
C VAL A 423 -13.41 9.77 16.54
N ILE A 424 -13.63 8.75 17.37
CA ILE A 424 -13.03 8.68 18.71
C ILE A 424 -11.51 8.57 18.58
N GLN A 425 -11.00 7.66 17.75
CA GLN A 425 -9.56 7.49 17.52
C GLN A 425 -8.90 8.76 16.95
N MET A 426 -9.64 9.51 16.12
CA MET A 426 -9.19 10.80 15.58
C MET A 426 -9.07 11.88 16.65
N ARG A 427 -9.91 11.83 17.69
CA ARG A 427 -9.91 12.80 18.79
C ARG A 427 -9.00 12.40 19.95
N THR A 428 -8.67 11.13 20.11
CA THR A 428 -7.73 10.70 21.17
C THR A 428 -6.33 11.26 20.91
N PRO A 429 -5.75 11.99 21.87
CA PRO A 429 -4.35 12.40 21.79
C PRO A 429 -3.45 11.16 21.87
N VAL A 430 -2.26 11.24 21.29
CA VAL A 430 -1.27 10.17 21.44
C VAL A 430 -0.72 10.28 22.86
N ASP A 431 -1.11 9.37 23.75
CA ASP A 431 -0.57 9.34 25.11
C ASP A 431 0.96 9.14 25.05
N GLY A 432 1.72 10.11 25.60
CA GLY A 432 3.19 10.10 25.59
C GLY A 432 3.86 11.20 24.75
N GLN A 433 3.25 12.38 24.63
CA GLN A 433 4.00 13.64 24.53
C GLN A 433 4.19 14.25 25.90
#